data_AF-A0A7C5I8M9-F1
#
_entry.id   AF-A0A7C5I8M9-F1
#
_cell.length_a   1.000
_cell.length_b   1.000
_cell.length_c   1.000
_cell.angle_alpha   90.00
_cell.angle_beta   90.00
_cell.angle_gamma   90.00
#
_symmetry.space_group_name_H-M   'P 1'
#
loop_
_entity.id
_entity.type
_entity.pdbx_description
1 polymer ?
#
loop_
_entity_poly.entity_id
_entity_poly.type
_entity_poly.pdbx_seq_one_letter_code
_entity_poly.pdbx_strand_id
1 'polypeptide(L)'
;GRVIRLYPEADYLRRPAQDTPEILRQDLSEMVLHLAALGLRAEELNWLDPPPQAALGAARALLQRLGAVDAWHRLTPEGRRMIRYSLPPRLSKLVIEAERRGAAGLGCAAAALLSAGQRLPAGGAAAVGESDLEALVESAWSPMARKIYRQLRGERGDAPPQGSSEGFRIAVLAAFSDRVARRRSGDELMLAGGGSAVLSRDSVVRQAEWLAAIDIEERRERGLPLVRLASAIRPEWLLDLFPERVAEKAGLEWNRKGERVEAVSALVYEGLVLEESRGAQPEPQAAAQLLAEKAWEAGLDRFVEREELEELLARVSFAAEHGPVRPFTEQDLKEALVRLCEGRRSFGELEAAAARGGFRRALFEQWPAGHRRLLEEIAPEKIRLPSGRPLRVRYAQGRTPWVASRLQDFFGMKETPRIAGGKVPLVAHLLAPNQRPVQTTTDLAGFWERLYPQVRRELSRRYPRHAWPERPV
;
A
#
# COMPACT_ATOMS: atom_id res chain seq x y z
N GLY A 1 31.40 -62.73 5.66
CA GLY A 1 30.06 -62.28 5.25
C GLY A 1 30.16 -61.34 4.05
N ARG A 2 29.06 -61.09 3.33
CA ARG A 2 28.98 -60.15 2.19
C ARG A 2 27.95 -59.07 2.50
N VAL A 3 28.30 -57.79 2.29
CA VAL A 3 27.36 -56.66 2.37
C VAL A 3 27.14 -56.14 0.95
N ILE A 4 25.88 -55.93 0.57
CA ILE A 4 25.49 -55.35 -0.71
C ILE A 4 24.84 -54.00 -0.43
N ARG A 5 25.46 -52.92 -0.94
CA ARG A 5 24.96 -51.54 -0.83
C ARG A 5 24.18 -51.21 -2.10
N LEU A 6 22.95 -50.72 -1.95
CA LEU A 6 22.03 -50.46 -3.07
C LEU A 6 22.19 -49.05 -3.68
N TYR A 7 23.42 -48.56 -3.76
CA TYR A 7 23.75 -47.25 -4.35
C TYR A 7 25.10 -47.29 -5.07
N PRO A 8 25.33 -46.41 -6.07
CA PRO A 8 26.60 -46.31 -6.77
C PRO A 8 27.78 -46.00 -5.84
N GLU A 9 28.97 -46.47 -6.21
CA GLU A 9 30.21 -46.19 -5.46
C GLU A 9 30.52 -44.68 -5.39
N ALA A 10 30.23 -43.94 -6.45
CA ALA A 10 30.41 -42.48 -6.47
C ALA A 10 29.58 -41.77 -5.39
N ASP A 11 28.36 -42.24 -5.11
CA ASP A 11 27.50 -41.69 -4.06
C ASP A 11 28.06 -42.01 -2.68
N TYR A 12 28.63 -43.21 -2.50
CA TYR A 12 29.30 -43.59 -1.25
C TYR A 12 30.50 -42.68 -0.95
N LEU A 13 31.32 -42.39 -1.96
CA LEU A 13 32.51 -41.55 -1.83
C LEU A 13 32.16 -40.07 -1.58
N ARG A 14 30.99 -39.60 -2.03
CA ARG A 14 30.52 -38.22 -1.83
C ARG A 14 29.66 -38.04 -0.57
N ARG A 15 29.22 -39.14 0.06
CA ARG A 15 28.39 -39.08 1.26
C ARG A 15 29.16 -38.39 2.39
N PRO A 16 28.53 -37.50 3.17
CA PRO A 16 29.10 -37.01 4.41
C PRO A 16 29.57 -38.17 5.29
N ALA A 17 30.76 -38.04 5.88
CA ALA A 17 31.32 -39.09 6.73
C ALA A 17 30.49 -39.35 7.99
N GLN A 18 29.70 -38.37 8.44
CA GLN A 18 28.82 -38.43 9.59
C GLN A 18 27.43 -37.93 9.22
N ASP A 19 26.41 -38.46 9.88
CA ASP A 19 25.04 -38.00 9.73
C ASP A 19 24.87 -36.63 10.43
N THR A 20 23.98 -35.78 9.90
CA THR A 20 23.73 -34.46 10.50
C THR A 20 23.10 -34.58 11.90
N PRO A 21 23.70 -33.98 12.94
CA PRO A 21 23.15 -33.98 14.30
C PRO A 21 21.71 -33.45 14.35
N GLU A 22 20.91 -34.05 15.22
CA GLU A 22 19.49 -33.72 15.38
C GLU A 22 19.25 -32.26 15.79
N ILE A 23 20.11 -31.74 16.67
CA ILE A 23 20.08 -30.35 17.16
C ILE A 23 20.20 -29.31 16.03
N LEU A 24 20.75 -29.69 14.87
CA LEU A 24 20.90 -28.81 13.71
C LEU A 24 19.69 -28.83 12.77
N ARG A 25 18.75 -29.77 12.93
CA ARG A 25 17.67 -30.03 11.96
C ARG A 25 16.26 -30.15 12.57
N GLN A 26 16.15 -30.18 13.89
CA GLN A 26 14.86 -30.27 14.59
C GLN A 26 14.43 -28.96 15.24
N ASP A 27 13.14 -28.89 15.59
CA ASP A 27 12.59 -27.83 16.42
C ASP A 27 13.20 -27.89 17.83
N LEU A 28 13.65 -26.74 18.33
CA LEU A 28 14.36 -26.64 19.61
C LEU A 28 13.48 -26.15 20.76
N SER A 29 12.17 -25.97 20.56
CA SER A 29 11.30 -25.34 21.56
C SER A 29 11.20 -26.12 22.86
N GLU A 30 11.16 -27.45 22.81
CA GLU A 30 11.17 -28.31 24.00
C GLU A 30 12.48 -28.20 24.77
N MET A 31 13.61 -28.29 24.06
CA MET A 31 14.94 -28.12 24.67
C MET A 31 15.05 -26.74 25.36
N VAL A 32 14.67 -25.67 24.68
CA VAL A 32 14.74 -24.31 25.25
C VAL A 32 13.82 -24.16 26.46
N LEU A 33 12.64 -24.78 26.47
CA LEU A 33 11.74 -24.76 27.61
C LEU A 33 12.37 -25.47 28.84
N HIS A 34 13.00 -26.63 28.63
CA HIS A 34 13.71 -27.34 29.68
C HIS A 34 14.91 -26.56 30.22
N LEU A 35 15.70 -25.91 29.34
CA LEU A 35 16.80 -25.06 29.78
C LEU A 35 16.30 -23.88 30.63
N ALA A 36 15.21 -23.22 30.20
CA ALA A 36 14.58 -22.15 30.97
C ALA A 36 14.08 -22.64 32.35
N ALA A 37 13.62 -23.89 32.44
CA ALA A 37 13.24 -24.52 33.71
C ALA A 37 14.40 -24.69 34.68
N LEU A 38 15.59 -24.97 34.14
CA LEU A 38 16.84 -25.07 34.87
C LEU A 38 17.49 -23.71 35.16
N GLY A 39 16.93 -22.61 34.65
CA GLY A 39 17.50 -21.28 34.76
C GLY A 39 18.76 -21.09 33.90
N LEU A 40 18.91 -21.88 32.85
CA LEU A 40 20.07 -21.89 31.96
C LEU A 40 19.69 -21.39 30.57
N ARG A 41 20.68 -20.84 29.87
CA ARG A 41 20.62 -20.50 28.45
C ARG A 41 21.46 -21.47 27.63
N ALA A 42 21.08 -21.70 26.38
CA ALA A 42 21.82 -22.61 25.50
C ALA A 42 23.28 -22.18 25.33
N GLU A 43 23.55 -20.89 25.33
CA GLU A 43 24.87 -20.29 25.19
C GLU A 43 25.79 -20.52 26.41
N GLU A 44 25.25 -20.96 27.54
CA GLU A 44 25.99 -21.23 28.78
C GLU A 44 26.51 -22.67 28.85
N LEU A 45 26.15 -23.50 27.87
CA LEU A 45 26.48 -24.91 27.82
C LEU A 45 27.53 -25.21 26.74
N ASN A 46 28.38 -26.20 27.03
CA ASN A 46 29.38 -26.71 26.08
C ASN A 46 28.77 -27.83 25.23
N TRP A 47 28.24 -27.48 24.06
CA TRP A 47 27.66 -28.43 23.11
C TRP A 47 28.73 -29.12 22.25
N LEU A 48 28.49 -30.38 21.88
CA LEU A 48 29.26 -31.04 20.83
C LEU A 48 29.05 -30.34 19.48
N ASP A 49 27.78 -30.14 19.12
CA ASP A 49 27.34 -29.34 18.00
C ASP A 49 26.41 -28.23 18.52
N PRO A 50 26.81 -26.95 18.45
CA PRO A 50 26.01 -25.87 19.00
C PRO A 50 24.70 -25.69 18.22
N PRO A 51 23.57 -25.43 18.91
CA PRO A 51 22.29 -25.21 18.26
C PRO A 51 22.35 -23.98 17.33
N PRO A 52 21.72 -24.03 16.14
CA PRO A 52 21.70 -22.88 15.23
C PRO A 52 21.00 -21.68 15.86
N GLN A 53 21.60 -20.49 15.78
CA GLN A 53 21.06 -19.28 16.40
C GLN A 53 19.66 -18.92 15.87
N ALA A 54 19.40 -19.13 14.58
CA ALA A 54 18.07 -18.93 14.01
C ALA A 54 17.02 -19.88 14.63
N ALA A 55 17.37 -21.15 14.85
CA ALA A 55 16.47 -22.13 15.47
C ALA A 55 16.22 -21.80 16.96
N LEU A 56 17.24 -21.36 17.69
CA LEU A 56 17.08 -20.85 19.05
C LEU A 56 16.16 -19.62 19.12
N GLY A 57 16.34 -18.67 18.20
CA GLY A 57 15.48 -17.48 18.10
C GLY A 57 14.02 -17.86 17.85
N ALA A 58 13.75 -18.76 16.90
CA ALA A 58 12.41 -19.26 16.60
C ALA A 58 11.79 -19.99 17.80
N ALA A 59 12.54 -20.86 18.48
CA ALA A 59 12.10 -21.55 19.69
C ALA A 59 11.72 -20.57 20.81
N ARG A 60 12.55 -19.56 21.08
CA ARG A 60 12.28 -18.52 22.09
C ARG A 60 11.04 -17.70 21.75
N ALA A 61 10.89 -17.29 20.48
CA ALA A 61 9.71 -16.55 20.02
C ALA A 61 8.43 -17.38 20.16
N LEU A 62 8.47 -18.68 19.85
CA LEU A 62 7.35 -19.59 20.07
C LEU A 62 7.01 -19.71 21.55
N LEU A 63 8.00 -19.92 22.42
CA LEU A 63 7.74 -20.06 23.87
C LEU A 63 7.16 -18.77 24.47
N GLN A 64 7.61 -17.60 24.04
CA GLN A 64 7.02 -16.31 24.42
C GLN A 64 5.57 -16.22 23.94
N ARG A 65 5.32 -16.59 22.68
CA ARG A 65 3.99 -16.62 22.06
C ARG A 65 2.99 -17.52 22.79
N LEU A 66 3.45 -18.67 23.27
CA LEU A 66 2.63 -19.61 24.06
C LEU A 66 2.45 -19.15 25.52
N GLY A 67 3.16 -18.09 25.93
CA GLY A 67 3.20 -17.57 27.29
C GLY A 67 4.04 -18.43 28.24
N ALA A 68 4.89 -19.33 27.72
CA ALA A 68 5.72 -20.23 28.51
C ALA A 68 6.93 -19.52 29.15
N VAL A 69 7.47 -18.49 28.46
CA VAL A 69 8.55 -17.64 28.96
C VAL A 69 8.21 -16.16 28.79
N ASP A 70 8.81 -15.31 29.62
CA ASP A 70 8.64 -13.84 29.57
C ASP A 70 9.59 -13.17 28.55
N ALA A 71 9.58 -11.82 28.53
CA ALA A 71 10.44 -11.01 27.67
C ALA A 71 11.94 -11.22 27.93
N TRP A 72 12.33 -11.67 29.12
CA TRP A 72 13.71 -12.02 29.49
C TRP A 72 14.02 -13.51 29.34
N HIS A 73 13.14 -14.26 28.67
CA HIS A 73 13.21 -15.71 28.45
C HIS A 73 13.19 -16.54 29.75
N ARG A 74 12.62 -16.00 30.83
CA ARG A 74 12.46 -16.73 32.09
C ARG A 74 11.12 -17.44 32.13
N LEU A 75 11.08 -18.58 32.82
CA LEU A 75 9.90 -19.43 32.90
C LEU A 75 8.73 -18.75 33.65
N THR A 76 7.56 -18.68 33.01
CA THR A 76 6.33 -18.15 33.60
C THR A 76 5.58 -19.21 34.43
N PRO A 77 4.54 -18.84 35.21
CA PRO A 77 3.66 -19.83 35.83
C PRO A 77 3.02 -20.80 34.82
N GLU A 78 2.68 -20.32 33.61
CA GLU A 78 2.17 -21.16 32.53
C GLU A 78 3.26 -22.13 32.03
N GLY A 79 4.48 -21.65 31.79
CA GLY A 79 5.61 -22.50 31.41
C GLY A 79 5.92 -23.59 32.43
N ARG A 80 5.84 -23.27 33.73
CA ARG A 80 5.97 -24.26 34.82
C ARG A 80 4.90 -25.34 34.75
N ARG A 81 3.67 -25.00 34.35
CA ARG A 81 2.62 -26.00 34.11
C ARG A 81 2.95 -26.83 32.87
N MET A 82 3.44 -26.20 31.79
CA MET A 82 3.76 -26.91 30.55
C MET A 82 4.78 -28.02 30.75
N ILE A 83 5.83 -27.78 31.54
CA ILE A 83 6.90 -28.76 31.83
C ILE A 83 6.39 -30.00 32.57
N ARG A 84 5.28 -29.89 33.31
CA ARG A 84 4.69 -31.05 34.00
C ARG A 84 4.11 -32.06 33.01
N TYR A 85 3.79 -31.62 31.81
CA TYR A 85 3.41 -32.49 30.71
C TYR A 85 4.69 -32.82 29.94
N SER A 86 5.08 -34.09 29.89
CA SER A 86 6.19 -34.58 29.04
C SER A 86 5.77 -34.57 27.57
N LEU A 87 5.45 -33.38 27.07
CA LEU A 87 4.91 -33.10 25.75
C LEU A 87 5.63 -31.88 25.15
N PRO A 88 5.69 -31.79 23.80
CA PRO A 88 6.13 -30.57 23.13
C PRO A 88 5.33 -29.34 23.59
N PRO A 89 5.93 -28.12 23.64
CA PRO A 89 5.31 -26.93 24.23
C PRO A 89 3.92 -26.59 23.70
N ARG A 90 3.66 -26.76 22.40
CA ARG A 90 2.33 -26.53 21.81
C ARG A 90 1.28 -27.50 22.35
N LEU A 91 1.65 -28.78 22.50
CA LEU A 91 0.73 -29.79 23.00
C LEU A 91 0.47 -29.59 24.50
N SER A 92 1.49 -29.18 25.25
CA SER A 92 1.30 -28.76 26.65
C SER A 92 0.35 -27.56 26.76
N LYS A 93 0.51 -26.55 25.88
CA LYS A 93 -0.42 -25.40 25.81
C LYS A 93 -1.85 -25.85 25.47
N LEU A 94 -2.01 -26.75 24.50
CA LEU A 94 -3.30 -27.31 24.10
C LEU A 94 -4.00 -27.98 25.28
N VAL A 95 -3.31 -28.85 26.02
CA VAL A 95 -3.87 -29.55 27.18
C VAL A 95 -4.31 -28.56 28.27
N ILE A 96 -3.44 -27.59 28.60
CA ILE A 96 -3.71 -26.59 29.62
C ILE A 96 -4.91 -25.71 29.26
N GLU A 97 -4.98 -25.24 28.02
CA GLU A 97 -6.08 -24.38 27.59
C GLU A 97 -7.38 -25.16 27.44
N ALA A 98 -7.32 -26.40 26.95
CA ALA A 98 -8.48 -27.27 26.87
C ALA A 98 -9.05 -27.56 28.27
N GLU A 99 -8.20 -27.71 29.29
CA GLU A 99 -8.66 -27.84 30.68
C GLU A 99 -9.46 -26.60 31.14
N ARG A 100 -8.95 -25.39 30.90
CA ARG A 100 -9.64 -24.14 31.25
C ARG A 100 -10.99 -23.99 30.57
N ARG A 101 -11.10 -24.51 29.35
CA ARG A 101 -12.27 -24.38 28.47
C ARG A 101 -13.27 -25.54 28.62
N GLY A 102 -13.11 -26.42 29.62
CA GLY A 102 -14.00 -27.56 29.83
C GLY A 102 -13.88 -28.65 28.76
N ALA A 103 -12.70 -28.74 28.12
CA ALA A 103 -12.38 -29.65 27.02
C ALA A 103 -11.16 -30.55 27.31
N ALA A 104 -10.80 -30.75 28.59
CA ALA A 104 -9.61 -31.50 29.00
C ALA A 104 -9.50 -32.90 28.36
N GLY A 105 -10.63 -33.62 28.21
CA GLY A 105 -10.66 -34.94 27.59
C GLY A 105 -10.22 -34.90 26.12
N LEU A 106 -10.75 -33.96 25.35
CA LEU A 106 -10.40 -33.73 23.94
C LEU A 106 -8.97 -33.21 23.79
N GLY A 107 -8.54 -32.27 24.65
CA GLY A 107 -7.18 -31.73 24.65
C GLY A 107 -6.11 -32.80 24.87
N CYS A 108 -6.27 -33.65 25.91
CA CYS A 108 -5.34 -34.75 26.16
C CYS A 108 -5.36 -35.80 25.04
N ALA A 109 -6.53 -36.08 24.47
CA ALA A 109 -6.66 -37.04 23.37
C ALA A 109 -5.91 -36.56 22.13
N ALA A 110 -6.15 -35.32 21.72
CA ALA A 110 -5.47 -34.71 20.59
C ALA A 110 -3.94 -34.65 20.79
N ALA A 111 -3.48 -34.24 21.98
CA ALA A 111 -2.06 -34.25 22.31
C ALA A 111 -1.44 -35.65 22.23
N ALA A 112 -2.14 -36.68 22.70
CA ALA A 112 -1.68 -38.07 22.62
C ALA A 112 -1.62 -38.59 21.19
N LEU A 113 -2.62 -38.27 20.36
CA LEU A 113 -2.69 -38.67 18.95
C LEU A 113 -1.58 -38.02 18.11
N LEU A 114 -1.36 -36.71 18.31
CA LEU A 114 -0.28 -35.97 17.65
C LEU A 114 1.09 -36.51 18.07
N SER A 115 1.29 -36.78 19.37
CA SER A 115 2.55 -37.35 19.88
C SER A 115 2.82 -38.75 19.35
N ALA A 116 1.76 -39.54 19.10
CA ALA A 116 1.88 -40.87 18.49
C ALA A 116 2.05 -40.83 16.95
N GLY A 117 2.09 -39.64 16.34
CA GLY A 117 2.21 -39.47 14.88
C GLY A 117 0.99 -39.98 14.11
N GLN A 118 -0.19 -40.02 14.76
CA GLN A 118 -1.41 -40.53 14.14
C GLN A 118 -1.87 -39.60 13.00
N ARG A 119 -2.31 -40.19 11.89
CA ARG A 119 -2.72 -39.48 10.67
C ARG A 119 -4.19 -39.73 10.39
N LEU A 120 -4.83 -38.77 9.71
CA LEU A 120 -6.18 -38.97 9.19
C LEU A 120 -6.19 -40.13 8.18
N PRO A 121 -7.24 -40.97 8.19
CA PRO A 121 -7.41 -42.00 7.16
C PRO A 121 -7.52 -41.36 5.77
N ALA A 122 -6.88 -41.98 4.78
CA ALA A 122 -7.01 -41.55 3.39
C ALA A 122 -8.46 -41.70 2.92
N GLY A 123 -9.00 -40.68 2.25
CA GLY A 123 -10.39 -40.69 1.76
C GLY A 123 -11.44 -40.08 2.71
N GLY A 124 -11.01 -39.44 3.80
CA GLY A 124 -11.87 -38.66 4.72
C GLY A 124 -12.57 -37.46 4.08
N ALA A 125 -12.27 -37.13 2.82
CA ALA A 125 -12.81 -35.98 2.08
C ALA A 125 -14.34 -35.90 1.99
N ALA A 126 -15.05 -37.02 2.17
CA ALA A 126 -16.51 -37.05 2.14
C ALA A 126 -17.16 -36.51 3.44
N ALA A 127 -16.42 -36.50 4.54
CA ALA A 127 -16.88 -35.96 5.81
C ALA A 127 -16.55 -34.46 5.90
N VAL A 128 -17.57 -33.64 6.13
CA VAL A 128 -17.40 -32.21 6.43
C VAL A 128 -17.44 -32.05 7.95
N GLY A 129 -16.41 -31.41 8.49
CA GLY A 129 -16.28 -31.17 9.93
C GLY A 129 -15.53 -29.87 10.22
N GLU A 130 -15.53 -29.47 11.50
CA GLU A 130 -14.88 -28.23 11.93
C GLU A 130 -13.46 -28.45 12.47
N SER A 131 -13.04 -29.70 12.71
CA SER A 131 -11.70 -29.99 13.23
C SER A 131 -11.20 -31.38 12.82
N ASP A 132 -10.02 -31.42 12.19
CA ASP A 132 -9.35 -32.68 11.88
C ASP A 132 -8.93 -33.43 13.16
N LEU A 133 -8.66 -32.71 14.26
CA LEU A 133 -8.32 -33.33 15.53
C LEU A 133 -9.54 -34.00 16.19
N GLU A 134 -10.74 -33.44 16.03
CA GLU A 134 -11.97 -34.09 16.53
C GLU A 134 -12.25 -35.37 15.73
N ALA A 135 -12.12 -35.31 14.40
CA ALA A 135 -12.21 -36.50 13.55
C ALA A 135 -11.15 -37.56 13.90
N LEU A 136 -9.93 -37.15 14.26
CA LEU A 136 -8.89 -38.08 14.74
C LEU A 136 -9.24 -38.69 16.10
N VAL A 137 -9.83 -37.92 17.01
CA VAL A 137 -10.30 -38.40 18.32
C VAL A 137 -11.36 -39.48 18.17
N GLU A 138 -12.26 -39.34 17.19
CA GLU A 138 -13.29 -40.34 16.87
C GLU A 138 -12.76 -41.58 16.13
N SER A 139 -11.54 -41.51 15.60
CA SER A 139 -10.92 -42.61 14.85
C SER A 139 -10.38 -43.73 15.76
N ALA A 140 -9.93 -44.83 15.17
CA ALA A 140 -9.27 -45.92 15.91
C ALA A 140 -7.87 -45.51 16.37
N TRP A 141 -7.59 -45.58 17.67
CA TRP A 141 -6.30 -45.13 18.23
C TRP A 141 -5.23 -46.22 18.21
N SER A 142 -3.99 -45.83 17.92
CA SER A 142 -2.84 -46.71 18.10
C SER A 142 -2.64 -47.08 19.58
N PRO A 143 -2.00 -48.22 19.89
CA PRO A 143 -1.64 -48.58 21.27
C PRO A 143 -0.81 -47.51 21.97
N MET A 144 0.07 -46.83 21.23
CA MET A 144 0.88 -45.73 21.75
C MET A 144 0.02 -44.53 22.14
N ALA A 145 -0.91 -44.09 21.28
CA ALA A 145 -1.82 -42.99 21.59
C ALA A 145 -2.64 -43.27 22.85
N ARG A 146 -3.18 -44.49 23.01
CA ARG A 146 -3.92 -44.90 24.22
C ARG A 146 -3.05 -44.89 25.48
N LYS A 147 -1.77 -45.24 25.36
CA LYS A 147 -0.81 -45.21 26.48
C LYS A 147 -0.55 -43.76 26.92
N ILE A 148 -0.24 -42.87 25.97
CA ILE A 148 0.02 -41.45 26.24
C ILE A 148 -1.24 -40.79 26.83
N TYR A 149 -2.42 -41.07 26.29
CA TYR A 149 -3.68 -40.52 26.81
C TYR A 149 -3.91 -40.90 28.28
N ARG A 150 -3.73 -42.18 28.63
CA ARG A 150 -3.83 -42.66 30.02
C ARG A 150 -2.82 -41.98 30.94
N GLN A 151 -1.60 -41.76 30.48
CA GLN A 151 -0.60 -41.01 31.24
C GLN A 151 -1.02 -39.56 31.49
N LEU A 152 -1.64 -38.90 30.50
CA LEU A 152 -2.09 -37.51 30.63
C LEU A 152 -3.36 -37.36 31.49
N ARG A 153 -4.23 -38.37 31.53
CA ARG A 153 -5.53 -38.33 32.22
C ARG A 153 -5.55 -39.06 33.56
N GLY A 154 -4.52 -39.82 33.89
CA GLY A 154 -4.45 -40.65 35.10
C GLY A 154 -5.64 -41.60 35.18
N GLU A 155 -6.34 -41.57 36.30
CA GLU A 155 -7.52 -42.41 36.59
C GLU A 155 -8.68 -42.20 35.60
N ARG A 156 -8.73 -41.06 34.90
CA ARG A 156 -9.74 -40.76 33.88
C ARG A 156 -9.32 -41.18 32.48
N GLY A 157 -8.23 -41.94 32.35
CA GLY A 157 -7.64 -42.34 31.08
C GLY A 157 -8.39 -43.42 30.29
N ASP A 158 -9.32 -44.12 30.94
CA ASP A 158 -10.17 -45.13 30.30
C ASP A 158 -11.55 -44.57 29.91
N ALA A 159 -11.90 -43.36 30.37
CA ALA A 159 -13.13 -42.70 29.99
C ALA A 159 -13.03 -42.16 28.54
N PRO A 160 -14.14 -42.15 27.77
CA PRO A 160 -14.15 -41.54 26.45
C PRO A 160 -13.79 -40.04 26.56
N PRO A 161 -13.00 -39.51 25.62
CA PRO A 161 -12.67 -38.09 25.62
C PRO A 161 -13.94 -37.28 25.35
N GLN A 162 -14.31 -36.44 26.31
CA GLN A 162 -15.47 -35.54 26.23
C GLN A 162 -15.06 -34.11 26.56
N GLY A 163 -15.87 -33.16 26.12
CA GLY A 163 -15.68 -31.74 26.39
C GLY A 163 -16.42 -30.82 25.42
N SER A 164 -16.37 -29.52 25.68
CA SER A 164 -16.89 -28.52 24.74
C SER A 164 -16.06 -28.52 23.45
N SER A 165 -16.70 -28.76 22.31
CA SER A 165 -16.05 -28.68 20.98
C SER A 165 -15.53 -27.27 20.70
N GLU A 166 -16.32 -26.23 20.98
CA GLU A 166 -15.87 -24.85 20.85
C GLU A 166 -14.69 -24.55 21.78
N GLY A 167 -14.77 -24.99 23.04
CA GLY A 167 -13.68 -24.85 24.01
C GLY A 167 -12.40 -25.56 23.55
N PHE A 168 -12.52 -26.73 22.92
CA PHE A 168 -11.41 -27.46 22.33
C PHE A 168 -10.77 -26.70 21.15
N ARG A 169 -11.57 -26.19 20.21
CA ARG A 169 -11.06 -25.43 19.06
C ARG A 169 -10.38 -24.12 19.47
N ILE A 170 -10.89 -23.45 20.50
CA ILE A 170 -10.22 -22.29 21.09
C ILE A 170 -8.87 -22.70 21.71
N ALA A 171 -8.79 -23.86 22.37
CA ALA A 171 -7.53 -24.37 22.90
C ALA A 171 -6.52 -24.74 21.79
N VAL A 172 -7.00 -25.27 20.66
CA VAL A 172 -6.17 -25.49 19.45
C VAL A 172 -5.64 -24.15 18.93
N LEU A 173 -6.49 -23.14 18.78
CA LEU A 173 -6.06 -21.79 18.38
C LEU A 173 -4.99 -21.23 19.34
N ALA A 174 -5.16 -21.42 20.66
CA ALA A 174 -4.18 -20.98 21.65
C ALA A 174 -2.79 -21.63 21.47
N ALA A 175 -2.75 -22.92 21.12
CA ALA A 175 -1.52 -23.68 20.89
C ALA A 175 -0.86 -23.41 19.53
N PHE A 176 -1.65 -22.97 18.54
CA PHE A 176 -1.23 -22.80 17.15
C PHE A 176 -1.47 -21.36 16.64
N SER A 177 -1.34 -20.37 17.53
CA SER A 177 -1.66 -18.95 17.23
C SER A 177 -0.79 -18.31 16.16
N ASP A 178 0.45 -18.75 15.94
CA ASP A 178 1.30 -18.34 14.80
C ASP A 178 0.95 -19.03 13.47
N ARG A 179 0.10 -20.05 13.51
CA ARG A 179 -0.29 -20.85 12.35
C ARG A 179 -1.74 -20.61 11.94
N VAL A 180 -2.26 -19.42 12.25
CA VAL A 180 -3.57 -18.98 11.75
C VAL A 180 -3.49 -18.82 10.23
N ALA A 181 -4.52 -19.29 9.54
CA ALA A 181 -4.63 -19.23 8.11
C ALA A 181 -6.03 -18.78 7.67
N ARG A 182 -6.09 -18.09 6.52
CA ARG A 182 -7.32 -17.74 5.83
C ARG A 182 -7.35 -18.41 4.46
N ARG A 183 -8.46 -19.04 4.11
CA ARG A 183 -8.67 -19.66 2.80
C ARG A 183 -8.78 -18.58 1.73
N ARG A 184 -7.99 -18.72 0.66
CA ARG A 184 -8.03 -17.81 -0.49
C ARG A 184 -8.95 -18.35 -1.58
N SER A 185 -8.71 -19.58 -2.03
CA SER A 185 -9.48 -20.23 -3.08
C SER A 185 -9.27 -21.73 -3.05
N GLY A 186 -10.34 -22.52 -3.09
CA GLY A 186 -10.25 -23.98 -3.02
C GLY A 186 -9.49 -24.43 -1.77
N ASP A 187 -8.40 -25.18 -1.98
CA ASP A 187 -7.52 -25.65 -0.89
C ASP A 187 -6.35 -24.71 -0.59
N GLU A 188 -6.19 -23.59 -1.31
CA GLU A 188 -5.11 -22.62 -1.05
C GLU A 188 -5.41 -21.74 0.17
N LEU A 189 -4.41 -21.63 1.04
CA LEU A 189 -4.43 -20.91 2.31
C LEU A 189 -3.37 -19.81 2.30
N MET A 190 -3.70 -18.68 2.93
CA MET A 190 -2.76 -17.62 3.30
C MET A 190 -2.45 -17.73 4.80
N LEU A 191 -1.18 -17.77 5.17
CA LEU A 191 -0.74 -17.90 6.57
C LEU A 191 -0.49 -16.52 7.19
N ALA A 192 -0.77 -16.40 8.49
CA ALA A 192 -0.44 -15.21 9.29
C ALA A 192 1.06 -14.93 9.32
N GLY A 193 1.91 -15.96 9.41
CA GLY A 193 3.36 -15.80 9.26
C GLY A 193 3.84 -15.33 7.86
N GLY A 194 2.92 -15.11 6.91
CA GLY A 194 3.21 -14.84 5.52
C GLY A 194 3.32 -16.12 4.68
N GLY A 195 3.22 -15.96 3.37
CA GLY A 195 3.26 -17.06 2.40
C GLY A 195 1.93 -17.79 2.23
N SER A 196 1.97 -18.87 1.45
CA SER A 196 0.80 -19.67 1.11
C SER A 196 1.05 -21.14 1.38
N ALA A 197 -0.01 -21.86 1.70
CA ALA A 197 -0.01 -23.30 1.92
C ALA A 197 -1.21 -23.95 1.23
N VAL A 198 -1.21 -25.27 1.10
CA VAL A 198 -2.33 -26.03 0.54
C VAL A 198 -2.88 -26.96 1.61
N LEU A 199 -4.20 -26.97 1.79
CA LEU A 199 -4.88 -27.90 2.67
C LEU A 199 -4.91 -29.31 2.06
N SER A 200 -4.57 -30.32 2.86
CA SER A 200 -4.66 -31.71 2.43
C SER A 200 -6.06 -32.08 1.98
N ARG A 201 -6.17 -32.94 0.97
CA ARG A 201 -7.43 -33.55 0.50
C ARG A 201 -8.05 -34.54 1.49
N ASP A 202 -7.31 -34.93 2.53
CA ASP A 202 -7.83 -35.80 3.60
C ASP A 202 -8.52 -35.02 4.74
N SER A 203 -8.31 -33.69 4.83
CA SER A 203 -8.92 -32.84 5.85
C SER A 203 -10.46 -32.80 5.75
N VAL A 204 -11.14 -32.77 6.89
CA VAL A 204 -12.59 -32.57 6.98
C VAL A 204 -12.97 -31.09 6.99
N VAL A 205 -12.00 -30.19 7.22
CA VAL A 205 -12.18 -28.73 7.35
C VAL A 205 -12.29 -28.07 5.98
N ARG A 206 -13.39 -28.35 5.26
CA ARG A 206 -13.59 -27.93 3.86
C ARG A 206 -14.27 -26.58 3.71
N GLN A 207 -15.15 -26.22 4.63
CA GLN A 207 -16.00 -25.03 4.50
C GLN A 207 -15.47 -23.82 5.27
N ALA A 208 -14.65 -24.05 6.30
CA ALA A 208 -14.13 -22.96 7.11
C ALA A 208 -13.19 -22.06 6.29
N GLU A 209 -13.47 -20.75 6.35
CA GLU A 209 -12.62 -19.71 5.80
C GLU A 209 -11.38 -19.49 6.69
N TRP A 210 -11.57 -19.51 8.01
CA TRP A 210 -10.51 -19.30 8.98
C TRP A 210 -10.18 -20.60 9.71
N LEU A 211 -8.88 -20.89 9.84
CA LEU A 211 -8.42 -22.10 10.50
C LEU A 211 -7.07 -21.91 11.19
N ALA A 212 -6.77 -22.75 12.17
CA ALA A 212 -5.44 -22.97 12.68
C ALA A 212 -4.82 -24.19 11.98
N ALA A 213 -3.64 -24.02 11.38
CA ALA A 213 -2.87 -25.08 10.76
C ALA A 213 -2.02 -25.80 11.82
N ILE A 214 -2.28 -27.09 12.03
CA ILE A 214 -1.77 -27.86 13.18
C ILE A 214 -0.50 -28.61 12.78
N ASP A 215 -0.58 -29.35 11.68
CA ASP A 215 0.53 -30.13 11.11
C ASP A 215 0.84 -29.63 9.70
N ILE A 216 2.06 -29.16 9.49
CA ILE A 216 2.51 -28.56 8.22
C ILE A 216 3.73 -29.35 7.74
N GLU A 217 3.62 -29.91 6.55
CA GLU A 217 4.69 -30.62 5.87
C GLU A 217 5.34 -29.71 4.82
N GLU A 218 6.63 -29.42 5.00
CA GLU A 218 7.44 -28.71 4.01
C GLU A 218 7.79 -29.63 2.83
N ARG A 219 7.51 -29.17 1.61
CA ARG A 219 7.80 -29.92 0.37
C ARG A 219 8.98 -29.29 -0.36
N ARG A 220 10.17 -29.89 -0.20
CA ARG A 220 11.46 -29.33 -0.63
C ARG A 220 11.69 -29.26 -2.14
N GLU A 221 10.99 -30.07 -2.95
CA GLU A 221 11.35 -30.24 -4.37
C GLU A 221 10.38 -29.65 -5.39
N ARG A 222 9.17 -29.23 -4.98
CA ARG A 222 8.22 -28.34 -5.70
C ARG A 222 6.85 -28.41 -5.03
N GLY A 223 6.30 -27.25 -4.67
CA GLY A 223 4.92 -27.11 -4.17
C GLY A 223 4.84 -26.24 -2.93
N LEU A 224 3.65 -25.70 -2.67
CA LEU A 224 3.35 -25.03 -1.42
C LEU A 224 3.41 -26.04 -0.24
N PRO A 225 3.77 -25.62 0.98
CA PRO A 225 3.65 -26.43 2.19
C PRO A 225 2.26 -27.07 2.30
N LEU A 226 2.21 -28.33 2.72
CA LEU A 226 0.94 -29.04 2.88
C LEU A 226 0.48 -28.95 4.34
N VAL A 227 -0.68 -28.35 4.59
CA VAL A 227 -1.37 -28.43 5.88
C VAL A 227 -2.09 -29.78 5.94
N ARG A 228 -1.57 -30.71 6.75
CA ARG A 228 -2.12 -32.06 6.91
C ARG A 228 -3.31 -32.09 7.86
N LEU A 229 -3.27 -31.27 8.90
CA LEU A 229 -4.32 -31.16 9.92
C LEU A 229 -4.65 -29.68 10.17
N ALA A 230 -5.93 -29.38 10.25
CA ALA A 230 -6.47 -28.05 10.51
C ALA A 230 -7.64 -28.11 11.51
N SER A 231 -7.91 -26.97 12.14
CA SER A 231 -9.13 -26.77 12.92
C SER A 231 -9.72 -25.40 12.60
N ALA A 232 -11.02 -25.37 12.29
CA ALA A 232 -11.75 -24.15 12.02
C ALA A 232 -11.73 -23.23 13.25
N ILE A 233 -11.54 -21.94 12.99
CA ILE A 233 -11.61 -20.91 14.03
C ILE A 233 -12.59 -19.82 13.62
N ARG A 234 -13.02 -19.04 14.60
CA ARG A 234 -13.78 -17.81 14.36
C ARG A 234 -12.87 -16.59 14.49
N PRO A 235 -12.94 -15.61 13.57
CA PRO A 235 -12.13 -14.38 13.66
C PRO A 235 -12.27 -13.65 14.99
N GLU A 236 -13.48 -13.63 15.56
CA GLU A 236 -13.75 -12.99 16.87
C GLU A 236 -12.85 -13.54 17.99
N TRP A 237 -12.49 -14.84 17.94
CA TRP A 237 -11.62 -15.43 18.95
C TRP A 237 -10.20 -14.85 18.91
N LEU A 238 -9.75 -14.32 17.76
CA LEU A 238 -8.44 -13.66 17.65
C LEU A 238 -8.44 -12.32 18.38
N LEU A 239 -9.56 -11.59 18.35
CA LEU A 239 -9.76 -10.35 19.10
C LEU A 239 -9.78 -10.62 20.60
N ASP A 240 -10.46 -11.68 21.02
CA ASP A 240 -10.62 -12.05 22.44
C ASP A 240 -9.33 -12.60 23.06
N LEU A 241 -8.61 -13.47 22.33
CA LEU A 241 -7.44 -14.18 22.84
C LEU A 241 -6.13 -13.40 22.68
N PHE A 242 -6.02 -12.64 21.60
CA PHE A 242 -4.78 -11.99 21.19
C PHE A 242 -4.99 -10.53 20.77
N PRO A 243 -5.69 -9.70 21.58
CA PRO A 243 -5.93 -8.31 21.24
C PRO A 243 -4.63 -7.55 20.97
N GLU A 244 -3.52 -7.93 21.61
CA GLU A 244 -2.20 -7.32 21.42
C GLU A 244 -1.56 -7.62 20.06
N ARG A 245 -2.08 -8.59 19.30
CA ARG A 245 -1.58 -8.98 17.96
C ARG A 245 -2.51 -8.56 16.83
N VAL A 246 -3.62 -7.93 17.18
CA VAL A 246 -4.54 -7.32 16.22
C VAL A 246 -4.18 -5.84 16.13
N ALA A 247 -3.86 -5.41 14.92
CA ALA A 247 -3.51 -4.02 14.65
C ALA A 247 -4.51 -3.41 13.67
N GLU A 248 -4.93 -2.18 13.95
CA GLU A 248 -5.63 -1.37 12.96
C GLU A 248 -4.60 -0.80 11.98
N LYS A 249 -4.85 -0.99 10.68
CA LYS A 249 -4.08 -0.38 9.60
C LYS A 249 -4.99 0.54 8.81
N ALA A 250 -4.78 1.85 8.96
CA ALA A 250 -5.43 2.87 8.15
C ALA A 250 -4.52 3.30 7.01
N GLY A 251 -5.12 3.52 5.84
CA GLY A 251 -4.45 4.00 4.65
C GLY A 251 -5.41 4.73 3.73
N LEU A 252 -4.85 5.29 2.65
CA LEU A 252 -5.61 5.92 1.58
C LEU A 252 -5.48 5.09 0.31
N GLU A 253 -6.60 4.85 -0.34
CA GLU A 253 -6.65 4.18 -1.64
C GLU A 253 -7.30 5.08 -2.68
N TRP A 254 -6.83 4.96 -3.92
CA TRP A 254 -7.46 5.61 -5.07
C TRP A 254 -8.54 4.71 -5.65
N ASN A 255 -9.80 5.11 -5.51
CA ASN A 255 -10.92 4.48 -6.19
C ASN A 255 -10.97 4.97 -7.64
N ARG A 256 -10.46 4.15 -8.56
CA ARG A 256 -10.44 4.45 -10.00
C ARG A 256 -11.84 4.64 -10.60
N LYS A 257 -12.83 3.87 -10.15
CA LYS A 257 -14.19 3.92 -10.71
C LYS A 257 -14.93 5.20 -10.27
N GLY A 258 -14.70 5.63 -9.04
CA GLY A 258 -15.29 6.84 -8.47
C GLY A 258 -14.42 8.09 -8.59
N GLU A 259 -13.20 7.96 -9.15
CA GLU A 259 -12.18 9.01 -9.25
C GLU A 259 -12.02 9.81 -7.96
N ARG A 260 -11.85 9.08 -6.85
CA ARG A 260 -11.79 9.66 -5.52
C ARG A 260 -10.83 8.93 -4.58
N VAL A 261 -10.32 9.69 -3.62
CA VAL A 261 -9.56 9.18 -2.48
C VAL A 261 -10.54 8.61 -1.45
N GLU A 262 -10.31 7.36 -1.06
CA GLU A 262 -11.06 6.68 -0.01
C GLU A 262 -10.11 6.34 1.16
N ALA A 263 -10.56 6.60 2.38
CA ALA A 263 -9.92 6.02 3.54
C ALA A 263 -10.31 4.54 3.63
N VAL A 264 -9.30 3.70 3.80
CA VAL A 264 -9.46 2.28 4.06
C VAL A 264 -8.83 1.99 5.42
N SER A 265 -9.62 1.44 6.34
CA SER A 265 -9.11 0.94 7.62
C SER A 265 -9.39 -0.55 7.69
N ALA A 266 -8.36 -1.33 8.03
CA ALA A 266 -8.46 -2.77 8.19
C ALA A 266 -7.98 -3.19 9.58
N LEU A 267 -8.73 -4.06 10.24
CA LEU A 267 -8.25 -4.82 11.38
C LEU A 267 -7.47 -6.02 10.87
N VAL A 268 -6.21 -6.15 11.31
CA VAL A 268 -5.29 -7.15 10.78
C VAL A 268 -4.71 -7.98 11.93
N TYR A 269 -4.86 -9.30 11.85
CA TYR A 269 -4.15 -10.25 12.71
C TYR A 269 -2.90 -10.73 11.98
N GLU A 270 -1.73 -10.25 12.41
CA GLU A 270 -0.43 -10.69 11.88
C GLU A 270 -0.42 -10.81 10.35
N GLY A 271 -0.87 -9.78 9.63
CA GLY A 271 -0.92 -9.76 8.16
C GLY A 271 -2.20 -10.30 7.51
N LEU A 272 -3.06 -11.02 8.22
CA LEU A 272 -4.37 -11.43 7.72
C LEU A 272 -5.43 -10.37 8.05
N VAL A 273 -6.10 -9.85 7.03
CA VAL A 273 -7.22 -8.91 7.19
C VAL A 273 -8.41 -9.66 7.81
N LEU A 274 -8.84 -9.22 8.99
CA LEU A 274 -10.04 -9.72 9.70
C LEU A 274 -11.28 -9.02 9.14
N GLU A 275 -11.24 -7.70 9.15
CA GLU A 275 -12.32 -6.81 8.73
C GLU A 275 -11.71 -5.64 7.97
N GLU A 276 -12.37 -5.21 6.89
CA GLU A 276 -11.99 -4.04 6.11
C GLU A 276 -13.18 -3.10 6.05
N SER A 277 -12.96 -1.84 6.40
CA SER A 277 -13.93 -0.77 6.31
C SER A 277 -13.45 0.28 5.31
N ARG A 278 -14.37 0.74 4.46
CA ARG A 278 -14.14 1.79 3.48
C ARG A 278 -15.07 2.95 3.74
N GLY A 279 -14.60 4.17 3.49
CA GLY A 279 -15.45 5.35 3.50
C GLY A 279 -15.45 6.16 4.80
N ALA A 280 -14.51 5.87 5.71
CA ALA A 280 -14.16 6.83 6.75
C ALA A 280 -13.69 8.16 6.12
N GLN A 281 -13.75 9.25 6.89
CA GLN A 281 -13.18 10.52 6.42
C GLN A 281 -11.64 10.39 6.43
N PRO A 282 -10.97 10.51 5.27
CA PRO A 282 -9.52 10.49 5.23
C PRO A 282 -8.96 11.74 5.89
N GLU A 283 -7.75 11.64 6.43
CA GLU A 283 -7.02 12.80 6.94
C GLU A 283 -6.88 13.84 5.81
N PRO A 284 -7.34 15.09 5.99
CA PRO A 284 -7.50 16.04 4.89
C PRO A 284 -6.22 16.34 4.11
N GLN A 285 -5.06 16.39 4.79
CA GLN A 285 -3.80 16.74 4.15
C GLN A 285 -3.24 15.58 3.32
N ALA A 286 -3.24 14.36 3.86
CA ALA A 286 -2.86 13.16 3.13
C ALA A 286 -3.82 12.87 1.96
N ALA A 287 -5.12 13.13 2.13
CA ALA A 287 -6.09 13.04 1.05
C ALA A 287 -5.79 14.02 -0.08
N ALA A 288 -5.47 15.28 0.26
CA ALA A 288 -5.11 16.30 -0.71
C ALA A 288 -3.84 15.94 -1.48
N GLN A 289 -2.83 15.39 -0.79
CA GLN A 289 -1.59 14.92 -1.43
C GLN A 289 -1.84 13.79 -2.43
N LEU A 290 -2.59 12.75 -2.02
CA LEU A 290 -2.90 11.63 -2.90
C LEU A 290 -3.78 12.06 -4.08
N LEU A 291 -4.76 12.94 -3.84
CA LEU A 291 -5.63 13.48 -4.89
C LEU A 291 -4.81 14.28 -5.92
N ALA A 292 -3.87 15.12 -5.45
CA ALA A 292 -3.00 15.90 -6.31
C ALA A 292 -2.02 15.02 -7.11
N GLU A 293 -1.46 13.97 -6.50
CA GLU A 293 -0.63 12.98 -7.20
C GLU A 293 -1.42 12.34 -8.34
N LYS A 294 -2.64 11.86 -8.06
CA LYS A 294 -3.49 11.21 -9.06
C LYS A 294 -3.97 12.19 -10.13
N ALA A 295 -4.24 13.45 -9.76
CA ALA A 295 -4.55 14.50 -10.73
C ALA A 295 -3.35 14.82 -11.63
N TRP A 296 -2.13 14.79 -11.09
CA TRP A 296 -0.90 14.96 -11.88
C TRP A 296 -0.70 13.81 -12.88
N GLU A 297 -0.89 12.56 -12.44
CA GLU A 297 -0.85 11.37 -13.30
C GLU A 297 -1.91 11.40 -14.40
N ALA A 298 -3.10 11.91 -14.10
CA ALA A 298 -4.21 12.03 -15.05
C ALA A 298 -4.00 13.12 -16.12
N GLY A 299 -3.04 14.03 -15.91
CA GLY A 299 -2.79 15.18 -16.78
C GLY A 299 -3.45 16.45 -16.27
N LEU A 300 -2.67 17.53 -16.19
CA LEU A 300 -3.14 18.82 -15.67
C LEU A 300 -4.18 19.49 -16.59
N ASP A 301 -4.17 19.15 -17.88
CA ASP A 301 -5.09 19.62 -18.92
C ASP A 301 -6.56 19.23 -18.65
N ARG A 302 -6.78 18.19 -17.84
CA ARG A 302 -8.13 17.85 -17.36
C ARG A 302 -8.72 18.90 -16.42
N PHE A 303 -7.87 19.54 -15.62
CA PHE A 303 -8.29 20.45 -14.55
C PHE A 303 -8.07 21.91 -14.93
N VAL A 304 -7.14 22.18 -15.85
CA VAL A 304 -6.70 23.52 -16.23
C VAL A 304 -6.66 23.63 -17.74
N GLU A 305 -7.25 24.70 -18.27
CA GLU A 305 -7.14 25.03 -19.70
C GLU A 305 -5.67 25.22 -20.09
N ARG A 306 -5.15 24.30 -20.90
CA ARG A 306 -3.72 24.24 -21.25
C ARG A 306 -3.21 25.54 -21.85
N GLU A 307 -3.97 26.13 -22.77
CA GLU A 307 -3.61 27.39 -23.44
C GLU A 307 -3.50 28.56 -22.45
N GLU A 308 -4.40 28.62 -21.47
CA GLU A 308 -4.37 29.67 -20.44
C GLU A 308 -3.18 29.53 -19.50
N LEU A 309 -2.83 28.27 -19.14
CA LEU A 309 -1.67 27.99 -18.30
C LEU A 309 -0.36 28.30 -19.04
N GLU A 310 -0.23 27.88 -20.31
CA GLU A 310 0.95 28.17 -21.12
C GLU A 310 1.15 29.68 -21.33
N GLU A 311 0.07 30.44 -21.63
CA GLU A 311 0.13 31.90 -21.76
C GLU A 311 0.51 32.56 -20.43
N LEU A 312 0.00 32.07 -19.30
CA LEU A 312 0.38 32.55 -17.97
C LEU A 312 1.85 32.29 -17.65
N LEU A 313 2.34 31.06 -17.86
CA LEU A 313 3.74 30.71 -17.61
C LEU A 313 4.69 31.52 -18.50
N ALA A 314 4.33 31.72 -19.77
CA ALA A 314 5.09 32.58 -20.68
C ALA A 314 5.11 34.04 -20.22
N ARG A 315 3.98 34.56 -19.75
CA ARG A 315 3.87 35.93 -19.19
C ARG A 315 4.76 36.11 -17.96
N VAL A 316 4.74 35.15 -17.05
CA VAL A 316 5.59 35.16 -15.84
C VAL A 316 7.07 35.06 -16.21
N SER A 317 7.43 34.17 -17.14
CA SER A 317 8.81 34.02 -17.61
C SER A 317 9.33 35.32 -18.23
N PHE A 318 8.54 35.96 -19.08
CA PHE A 318 8.89 37.26 -19.66
C PHE A 318 9.12 38.33 -18.59
N ALA A 319 8.27 38.36 -17.55
CA ALA A 319 8.44 39.30 -16.45
C ALA A 319 9.71 39.04 -15.63
N ALA A 320 10.06 37.76 -15.41
CA ALA A 320 11.27 37.34 -14.72
C ALA A 320 12.55 37.73 -15.47
N GLU A 321 12.53 37.73 -16.81
CA GLU A 321 13.65 38.18 -17.64
C GLU A 321 13.88 39.70 -17.56
N HIS A 322 12.86 40.48 -17.23
CA HIS A 322 12.88 41.94 -17.32
C HIS A 322 12.73 42.66 -15.97
N GLY A 323 12.65 41.91 -14.86
CA GLY A 323 12.59 42.46 -13.51
C GLY A 323 12.57 41.37 -12.43
N PRO A 324 12.44 41.75 -11.15
CA PRO A 324 12.56 40.84 -10.02
C PRO A 324 11.27 40.04 -9.76
N VAL A 325 10.78 39.32 -10.77
CA VAL A 325 9.63 38.40 -10.66
C VAL A 325 10.16 36.97 -10.65
N ARG A 326 9.80 36.19 -9.62
CA ARG A 326 10.14 34.76 -9.56
C ARG A 326 9.31 33.95 -10.59
N PRO A 327 9.94 33.16 -11.47
CA PRO A 327 9.21 32.25 -12.35
C PRO A 327 8.61 31.07 -11.59
N PHE A 328 7.51 30.51 -12.11
CA PHE A 328 6.96 29.25 -11.59
C PHE A 328 7.75 28.05 -12.11
N THR A 329 7.97 27.08 -11.24
CA THR A 329 8.58 25.78 -11.53
C THR A 329 7.51 24.69 -11.57
N GLU A 330 7.88 23.49 -12.04
CA GLU A 330 7.00 22.31 -11.96
C GLU A 330 6.57 22.01 -10.53
N GLN A 331 7.46 22.24 -9.56
CA GLN A 331 7.15 22.06 -8.15
C GLN A 331 6.06 23.03 -7.66
N ASP A 332 6.08 24.29 -8.11
CA ASP A 332 5.02 25.26 -7.76
C ASP A 332 3.66 24.85 -8.35
N LEU A 333 3.64 24.19 -9.51
CA LEU A 333 2.42 23.63 -10.11
C LEU A 333 1.88 22.46 -9.27
N LYS A 334 2.75 21.56 -8.81
CA LYS A 334 2.38 20.45 -7.93
C LYS A 334 1.86 20.97 -6.58
N GLU A 335 2.51 21.97 -6.01
CA GLU A 335 2.06 22.60 -4.75
C GLU A 335 0.74 23.36 -4.91
N ALA A 336 0.53 24.01 -6.06
CA ALA A 336 -0.76 24.63 -6.38
C ALA A 336 -1.88 23.59 -6.43
N LEU A 337 -1.59 22.42 -7.01
CA LEU A 337 -2.52 21.31 -7.12
C LEU A 337 -2.85 20.72 -5.74
N VAL A 338 -1.85 20.50 -4.88
CA VAL A 338 -2.06 20.04 -3.49
C VAL A 338 -2.95 21.01 -2.72
N ARG A 339 -2.67 22.33 -2.77
CA ARG A 339 -3.52 23.35 -2.14
C ARG A 339 -4.94 23.32 -2.68
N LEU A 340 -5.09 23.18 -3.99
CA LEU A 340 -6.40 23.09 -4.62
C LEU A 340 -7.15 21.82 -4.19
N CYS A 341 -6.45 20.75 -3.81
CA CYS A 341 -7.02 19.52 -3.29
C CYS A 341 -7.37 19.58 -1.79
N GLU A 342 -6.98 20.63 -1.06
CA GLU A 342 -7.28 20.75 0.38
C GLU A 342 -8.79 20.73 0.64
N GLY A 343 -9.22 19.82 1.53
CA GLY A 343 -10.62 19.59 1.87
C GLY A 343 -11.43 18.88 0.77
N ARG A 344 -10.78 18.36 -0.27
CA ARG A 344 -11.42 17.66 -1.40
C ARG A 344 -10.90 16.24 -1.50
N ARG A 345 -11.70 15.38 -2.11
CA ARG A 345 -11.45 13.94 -2.18
C ARG A 345 -11.72 13.37 -3.56
N SER A 346 -12.30 14.12 -4.49
CA SER A 346 -12.63 13.61 -5.83
C SER A 346 -12.20 14.54 -6.95
N PHE A 347 -12.04 13.98 -8.15
CA PHE A 347 -11.79 14.78 -9.34
C PHE A 347 -12.93 15.74 -9.66
N GLY A 348 -14.19 15.36 -9.42
CA GLY A 348 -15.32 16.29 -9.62
C GLY A 348 -15.25 17.53 -8.72
N GLU A 349 -14.85 17.37 -7.45
CA GLU A 349 -14.61 18.50 -6.53
C GLU A 349 -13.40 19.35 -6.95
N LEU A 350 -12.34 18.69 -7.45
CA LEU A 350 -11.14 19.35 -7.95
C LEU A 350 -11.42 20.16 -9.23
N GLU A 351 -12.16 19.61 -10.18
CA GLU A 351 -12.59 20.28 -11.42
C GLU A 351 -13.44 21.53 -11.09
N ALA A 352 -14.40 21.40 -10.17
CA ALA A 352 -15.21 22.52 -9.71
C ALA A 352 -14.37 23.61 -9.04
N ALA A 353 -13.30 23.23 -8.32
CA ALA A 353 -12.39 24.17 -7.67
C ALA A 353 -11.39 24.81 -8.63
N ALA A 354 -10.93 24.06 -9.64
CA ALA A 354 -10.00 24.54 -10.66
C ALA A 354 -10.68 25.52 -11.64
N ALA A 355 -11.99 25.31 -11.86
CA ALA A 355 -12.81 26.17 -12.70
C ALA A 355 -12.73 27.66 -12.31
N ARG A 356 -13.04 28.54 -13.28
CA ARG A 356 -13.05 30.00 -13.12
C ARG A 356 -11.72 30.56 -12.58
N GLY A 357 -10.61 29.93 -12.96
CA GLY A 357 -9.25 30.36 -12.62
C GLY A 357 -8.83 30.02 -11.19
N GLY A 358 -9.44 29.02 -10.55
CA GLY A 358 -9.06 28.57 -9.20
C GLY A 358 -7.62 28.06 -9.12
N PHE A 359 -7.18 27.30 -10.12
CA PHE A 359 -5.77 26.87 -10.20
C PHE A 359 -4.81 28.07 -10.28
N ARG A 360 -5.12 29.07 -11.12
CA ARG A 360 -4.35 30.31 -11.23
C ARG A 360 -4.27 31.05 -9.89
N ARG A 361 -5.34 31.07 -9.10
CA ARG A 361 -5.35 31.68 -7.76
C ARG A 361 -4.44 30.91 -6.80
N ALA A 362 -4.56 29.58 -6.74
CA ALA A 362 -3.72 28.72 -5.91
C ALA A 362 -2.22 28.84 -6.26
N LEU A 363 -1.90 29.00 -7.54
CA LEU A 363 -0.53 29.22 -8.01
C LEU A 363 0.01 30.57 -7.52
N PHE A 364 -0.77 31.64 -7.67
CA PHE A 364 -0.34 32.98 -7.24
C PHE A 364 -0.37 33.19 -5.71
N GLU A 365 -1.01 32.34 -4.92
CA GLU A 365 -1.00 32.42 -3.45
C GLU A 365 0.36 32.00 -2.86
N GLN A 366 1.16 31.26 -3.62
CA GLN A 366 2.53 30.89 -3.25
C GLN A 366 3.54 32.03 -3.46
N TRP A 367 3.14 33.08 -4.16
CA TRP A 367 4.03 34.20 -4.43
C TRP A 367 4.20 35.14 -3.24
N PRO A 368 5.42 35.65 -3.01
CA PRO A 368 5.63 36.70 -2.02
C PRO A 368 4.78 37.95 -2.32
N ALA A 369 4.47 38.71 -1.27
CA ALA A 369 3.74 39.96 -1.40
C ALA A 369 4.44 40.90 -2.42
N GLY A 370 3.64 41.59 -3.24
CA GLY A 370 4.14 42.52 -4.25
C GLY A 370 4.50 41.91 -5.61
N HIS A 371 4.76 40.60 -5.71
CA HIS A 371 5.10 39.96 -7.00
C HIS A 371 3.98 40.08 -8.04
N ARG A 372 2.71 39.95 -7.62
CA ARG A 372 1.56 40.17 -8.52
C ARG A 372 1.54 41.58 -9.10
N ARG A 373 1.88 42.59 -8.29
CA ARG A 373 1.93 43.98 -8.74
C ARG A 373 3.08 44.20 -9.74
N LEU A 374 4.27 43.67 -9.44
CA LEU A 374 5.41 43.70 -10.35
C LEU A 374 5.10 43.00 -11.68
N LEU A 375 4.38 41.87 -11.65
CA LEU A 375 3.92 41.19 -12.86
C LEU A 375 3.04 42.10 -13.72
N GLU A 376 2.06 42.79 -13.13
CA GLU A 376 1.21 43.73 -13.87
C GLU A 376 1.97 44.95 -14.42
N GLU A 377 2.99 45.43 -13.71
CA GLU A 377 3.82 46.57 -14.14
C GLU A 377 4.79 46.19 -15.28
N ILE A 378 5.42 45.01 -15.21
CA ILE A 378 6.40 44.55 -16.21
C ILE A 378 5.71 43.92 -17.42
N ALA A 379 4.71 43.08 -17.17
CA ALA A 379 4.03 42.26 -18.17
C ALA A 379 2.50 42.36 -17.99
N PRO A 380 1.87 43.49 -18.34
CA PRO A 380 0.42 43.68 -18.16
C PRO A 380 -0.41 42.70 -19.00
N GLU A 381 -1.57 42.26 -18.50
CA GLU A 381 -2.51 41.46 -19.33
C GLU A 381 -3.13 42.30 -20.45
N LYS A 382 -3.31 43.59 -20.19
CA LYS A 382 -3.93 44.53 -21.13
C LYS A 382 -3.19 45.86 -21.12
N ILE A 383 -2.98 46.42 -22.31
CA ILE A 383 -2.53 47.80 -22.47
C ILE A 383 -3.70 48.67 -22.95
N ARG A 384 -3.66 49.97 -22.63
CA ARG A 384 -4.63 50.93 -23.17
C ARG A 384 -4.01 51.67 -24.35
N LEU A 385 -4.73 51.68 -25.47
CA LEU A 385 -4.39 52.53 -26.61
C LEU A 385 -4.74 54.00 -26.30
N PRO A 386 -4.17 54.98 -27.03
CA PRO A 386 -4.54 56.40 -26.95
C PRO A 386 -6.03 56.67 -27.18
N SER A 387 -6.70 55.81 -27.97
CA SER A 387 -8.16 55.81 -28.16
C SER A 387 -8.96 55.38 -26.91
N GLY A 388 -8.29 55.00 -25.82
CA GLY A 388 -8.89 54.48 -24.59
C GLY A 388 -9.24 52.99 -24.63
N ARG A 389 -9.15 52.34 -25.80
CA ARG A 389 -9.49 50.93 -25.96
C ARG A 389 -8.45 50.01 -25.29
N PRO A 390 -8.86 49.04 -24.45
CA PRO A 390 -7.95 48.03 -23.92
C PRO A 390 -7.65 46.95 -24.97
N LEU A 391 -6.38 46.59 -25.13
CA LEU A 391 -5.93 45.44 -25.92
C LEU A 391 -5.29 44.40 -25.02
N ARG A 392 -5.67 43.14 -25.18
CA ARG A 392 -5.02 42.00 -24.52
C ARG A 392 -3.62 41.81 -25.11
N VAL A 393 -2.62 41.76 -24.25
CA VAL A 393 -1.26 41.38 -24.62
C VAL A 393 -1.19 39.85 -24.59
N ARG A 394 -0.61 39.28 -25.64
CA ARG A 394 -0.39 37.83 -25.76
C ARG A 394 1.07 37.51 -25.47
N TYR A 395 1.27 36.45 -24.71
CA TYR A 395 2.58 35.95 -24.32
C TYR A 395 2.75 34.52 -24.81
N ALA A 396 3.92 34.21 -25.35
CA ALA A 396 4.29 32.84 -25.71
C ALA A 396 5.78 32.65 -25.44
N GLN A 397 6.15 31.44 -25.05
CA GLN A 397 7.53 31.13 -24.67
C GLN A 397 8.50 31.40 -25.83
N GLY A 398 9.60 32.11 -25.54
CA GLY A 398 10.62 32.47 -26.52
C GLY A 398 10.19 33.47 -27.61
N ARG A 399 9.01 34.09 -27.49
CA ARG A 399 8.52 35.11 -28.43
C ARG A 399 8.36 36.46 -27.77
N THR A 400 8.63 37.53 -28.51
CA THR A 400 8.31 38.88 -28.08
C THR A 400 6.79 39.02 -27.90
N PRO A 401 6.28 39.57 -26.78
CA PRO A 401 4.86 39.74 -26.56
C PRO A 401 4.22 40.60 -27.64
N TRP A 402 2.97 40.29 -27.99
CA TRP A 402 2.28 40.95 -29.11
C TRP A 402 0.86 41.37 -28.76
N VAL A 403 0.34 42.32 -29.52
CA VAL A 403 -1.06 42.72 -29.51
C VAL A 403 -1.65 42.55 -30.90
N ALA A 404 -2.88 42.06 -30.97
CA ALA A 404 -3.60 41.88 -32.21
C ALA A 404 -4.85 42.75 -32.19
N SER A 405 -4.96 43.68 -33.15
CA SER A 405 -6.14 44.52 -33.31
C SER A 405 -6.27 45.02 -34.74
N ARG A 406 -7.40 45.64 -35.06
CA ARG A 406 -7.59 46.16 -36.42
C ARG A 406 -6.62 47.31 -36.61
N LEU A 407 -6.10 47.46 -37.83
CA LEU A 407 -5.17 48.52 -38.18
C LEU A 407 -5.70 49.92 -37.78
N GLN A 408 -7.01 50.13 -37.91
CA GLN A 408 -7.69 51.38 -37.55
C GLN A 408 -7.58 51.72 -36.06
N ASP A 409 -7.44 50.71 -35.20
CA ASP A 409 -7.30 50.91 -33.76
C ASP A 409 -5.94 51.53 -33.38
N PHE A 410 -4.97 51.53 -34.32
CA PHE A 410 -3.63 52.11 -34.14
C PHE A 410 -3.47 53.51 -34.78
N PHE A 411 -4.52 54.09 -35.37
CA PHE A 411 -4.44 55.46 -35.89
C PHE A 411 -4.16 56.49 -34.77
N GLY A 412 -3.36 57.51 -35.09
CA GLY A 412 -2.87 58.52 -34.15
C GLY A 412 -1.69 58.05 -33.30
N MET A 413 -1.20 56.83 -33.49
CA MET A 413 -0.08 56.28 -32.73
C MET A 413 1.21 56.31 -33.55
N LYS A 414 2.18 57.15 -33.10
CA LYS A 414 3.50 57.27 -33.73
C LYS A 414 4.38 56.05 -33.50
N GLU A 415 4.43 55.58 -32.26
CA GLU A 415 5.36 54.53 -31.83
C GLU A 415 4.61 53.29 -31.34
N THR A 416 5.23 52.13 -31.51
CA THR A 416 4.67 50.88 -31.00
C THR A 416 4.64 50.90 -29.48
N PRO A 417 3.54 50.45 -28.81
CA PRO A 417 3.50 50.42 -27.36
C PRO A 417 4.61 49.54 -26.79
N ARG A 418 5.21 49.98 -25.68
CA ARG A 418 6.31 49.29 -25.01
C ARG A 418 5.87 48.79 -23.64
N ILE A 419 6.33 47.61 -23.25
CA ILE A 419 6.14 47.02 -21.91
C ILE A 419 7.49 46.86 -21.21
N ALA A 420 7.54 46.19 -20.06
CA ALA A 420 8.75 46.04 -19.24
C ALA A 420 9.41 47.38 -18.86
N GLY A 421 8.59 48.34 -18.40
CA GLY A 421 9.05 49.69 -18.06
C GLY A 421 9.57 50.49 -19.27
N GLY A 422 9.05 50.23 -20.47
CA GLY A 422 9.43 50.92 -21.71
C GLY A 422 10.62 50.28 -22.46
N LYS A 423 11.15 49.16 -21.99
CA LYS A 423 12.32 48.51 -22.60
C LYS A 423 11.99 47.69 -23.83
N VAL A 424 10.84 47.01 -23.84
CA VAL A 424 10.50 46.03 -24.88
C VAL A 424 9.34 46.54 -25.73
N PRO A 425 9.52 46.77 -27.04
CA PRO A 425 8.41 47.08 -27.94
C PRO A 425 7.56 45.83 -28.17
N LEU A 426 6.24 45.99 -28.09
CA LEU A 426 5.30 44.94 -28.47
C LEU A 426 5.36 44.70 -29.97
N VAL A 427 5.08 43.48 -30.41
CA VAL A 427 4.78 43.22 -31.82
C VAL A 427 3.32 43.61 -32.09
N ALA A 428 3.08 44.50 -33.05
CA ALA A 428 1.74 44.85 -33.50
C ALA A 428 1.32 43.95 -34.65
N HIS A 429 0.37 43.06 -34.39
CA HIS A 429 -0.32 42.29 -35.43
C HIS A 429 -1.49 43.14 -35.94
N LEU A 430 -1.26 43.83 -37.05
CA LEU A 430 -2.22 44.71 -37.68
C LEU A 430 -3.20 43.88 -38.51
N LEU A 431 -4.47 43.91 -38.11
CA LEU A 431 -5.53 43.13 -38.74
C LEU A 431 -6.39 44.00 -39.66
N ALA A 432 -6.92 43.41 -40.73
CA ALA A 432 -7.97 44.01 -41.55
C ALA A 432 -9.30 44.08 -40.77
N PRO A 433 -10.33 44.80 -41.25
CA PRO A 433 -11.63 44.88 -40.59
C PRO A 433 -12.29 43.51 -40.33
N ASN A 434 -11.98 42.51 -41.17
CA ASN A 434 -12.43 41.13 -41.03
C ASN A 434 -11.51 40.26 -40.14
N GLN A 435 -10.63 40.85 -39.33
CA GLN A 435 -9.71 40.16 -38.41
C GLN A 435 -8.61 39.32 -39.08
N ARG A 436 -8.40 39.43 -40.40
CA ARG A 436 -7.29 38.74 -41.07
C ARG A 436 -5.97 39.50 -40.86
N PRO A 437 -4.84 38.82 -40.63
CA PRO A 437 -3.53 39.44 -40.53
C PRO A 437 -3.18 40.18 -41.82
N VAL A 438 -2.73 41.42 -41.71
CA VAL A 438 -2.26 42.24 -42.83
C VAL A 438 -0.76 42.45 -42.74
N GLN A 439 -0.29 42.91 -41.59
CA GLN A 439 1.13 43.18 -41.36
C GLN A 439 1.47 42.89 -39.90
N THR A 440 2.68 42.40 -39.67
CA THR A 440 3.28 42.24 -38.35
C THR A 440 4.49 43.17 -38.26
N THR A 441 4.56 44.04 -37.26
CA THR A 441 5.68 44.97 -37.08
C THR A 441 5.98 45.26 -35.62
N THR A 442 7.26 45.44 -35.28
CA THR A 442 7.71 46.03 -34.01
C THR A 442 8.01 47.52 -34.13
N ASP A 443 8.08 48.05 -35.35
CA ASP A 443 8.32 49.45 -35.68
C ASP A 443 7.10 50.02 -36.42
N LEU A 444 6.19 50.60 -35.64
CA LEU A 444 4.97 51.20 -36.17
C LEU A 444 5.26 52.49 -36.95
N ALA A 445 6.27 53.27 -36.54
CA ALA A 445 6.67 54.49 -37.24
C ALA A 445 7.13 54.19 -38.67
N GLY A 446 8.06 53.23 -38.81
CA GLY A 446 8.53 52.79 -40.11
C GLY A 446 7.46 52.11 -40.97
N PHE A 447 6.45 51.49 -40.35
CA PHE A 447 5.28 50.96 -41.05
C PHE A 447 4.44 52.08 -41.67
N TRP A 448 4.13 53.15 -40.92
CA TRP A 448 3.32 54.26 -41.41
C TRP A 448 3.95 54.98 -42.60
N GLU A 449 5.28 55.17 -42.57
CA GLU A 449 5.99 55.86 -43.64
C GLU A 449 6.13 55.00 -44.91
N ARG A 450 6.52 53.72 -44.77
CA ARG A 450 6.98 52.91 -45.91
C ARG A 450 5.95 51.93 -46.43
N LEU A 451 5.18 51.29 -45.54
CA LEU A 451 4.34 50.14 -45.87
C LEU A 451 2.85 50.48 -45.91
N TYR A 452 2.39 51.40 -45.06
CA TYR A 452 0.99 51.81 -45.01
C TYR A 452 0.44 52.34 -46.35
N PRO A 453 1.15 53.13 -47.17
CA PRO A 453 0.60 53.61 -48.45
C PRO A 453 0.21 52.48 -49.41
N GLN A 454 0.96 51.37 -49.39
CA GLN A 454 0.69 50.19 -50.22
C GLN A 454 -0.51 49.41 -49.65
N VAL A 455 -0.48 49.13 -48.33
CA VAL A 455 -1.54 48.43 -47.60
C VAL A 455 -2.88 49.19 -47.69
N ARG A 456 -2.84 50.53 -47.61
CA ARG A 456 -4.00 51.42 -47.75
C ARG A 456 -4.69 51.24 -49.09
N ARG A 457 -3.95 51.19 -50.20
CA ARG A 457 -4.53 51.04 -51.56
C ARG A 457 -5.25 49.70 -51.71
N GLU A 458 -4.68 48.62 -51.16
CA GLU A 458 -5.31 47.31 -51.21
C GLU A 458 -6.55 47.25 -50.31
N LEU A 459 -6.44 47.69 -49.07
CA LEU A 459 -7.51 47.61 -48.08
C LEU A 459 -8.66 48.58 -48.37
N SER A 460 -8.40 49.76 -48.93
CA SER A 460 -9.46 50.71 -49.30
C SER A 460 -10.32 50.18 -50.45
N ARG A 461 -9.71 49.45 -51.41
CA ARG A 461 -10.45 48.77 -52.49
C ARG A 461 -11.31 47.63 -51.97
N ARG A 462 -10.79 46.86 -50.99
CA ARG A 462 -11.45 45.69 -50.43
C ARG A 462 -12.50 46.03 -49.36
N TYR A 463 -12.32 47.15 -48.64
CA TYR A 463 -13.16 47.61 -47.54
C TYR A 463 -13.48 49.12 -47.67
N PRO A 464 -14.29 49.53 -48.67
CA PRO A 464 -14.52 50.93 -49.00
C PRO A 464 -15.35 51.69 -47.95
N ARG A 465 -16.08 50.98 -47.07
CA ARG A 465 -16.91 51.57 -46.00
C ARG A 465 -16.11 51.97 -44.75
N HIS A 466 -14.81 51.68 -44.70
CA HIS A 466 -13.95 52.01 -43.56
C HIS A 466 -13.06 53.22 -43.85
N ALA A 467 -12.69 53.94 -42.79
CA ALA A 467 -11.80 55.09 -42.90
C ALA A 467 -10.34 54.66 -43.10
N TRP A 468 -9.71 55.17 -44.17
CA TRP A 468 -8.31 54.92 -44.53
C TRP A 468 -7.60 56.25 -44.80
N PRO A 469 -7.28 57.04 -43.75
CA PRO A 469 -6.76 58.39 -43.89
C PRO A 469 -5.42 58.42 -44.61
N GLU A 470 -5.13 59.48 -45.36
CA GLU A 470 -3.82 59.66 -45.99
C GLU A 470 -2.71 59.89 -44.94
N ARG A 471 -3.08 60.51 -43.83
CA ARG A 471 -2.25 60.79 -42.66
C ARG A 471 -2.80 60.00 -41.47
N PRO A 472 -2.29 58.79 -41.21
CA PRO A 472 -2.79 57.91 -40.15
C PRO A 472 -2.29 58.28 -38.75
N VAL A 473 -1.39 59.25 -38.63
CA VAL A 473 -0.70 59.66 -37.39
C VAL A 473 -0.76 61.16 -37.18
#